data_AF-A0A920MBJ5-F1
#
_entry.id   AF-A0A920MBJ5-F1
#
_cell.length_a   1.000
_cell.length_b   1.000
_cell.length_c   1.000
_cell.angle_alpha   90.00
_cell.angle_beta   90.00
_cell.angle_gamma   90.00
#
_symmetry.space_group_name_H-M   'P 1'
#
loop_
_entity.id
_entity.type
_entity.pdbx_description
1 polymer ?
#
loop_
_entity_poly.entity_id
_entity_poly.type
_entity_poly.pdbx_seq_one_letter_code
_entity_poly.pdbx_strand_id
1 'polypeptide(L)'
;MVNAIETFGKFAKNNDYVEGGSRAVGATDFRDSPKGMFTVPPKCYMHPQASFIPAFFPKRGFKSERRDFFYFPAFQAKAANWGTRFLGEAR
;
A
#
# COMPACT_ATOMS: atom_id res chain seq x y z
N MET A 1 16.42 -5.58 -14.26
CA MET A 1 16.26 -5.07 -12.88
C MET A 1 16.54 -3.57 -12.75
N VAL A 2 17.53 -3.02 -13.47
CA VAL A 2 17.88 -1.58 -13.45
C VAL A 2 16.65 -0.67 -13.67
N ASN A 3 15.87 -0.90 -14.72
CA ASN A 3 14.66 -0.11 -15.01
C ASN A 3 13.62 -0.11 -13.87
N ALA A 4 13.53 -1.19 -13.08
CA ALA A 4 12.59 -1.24 -11.94
C ALA A 4 13.07 -0.37 -10.78
N ILE A 5 14.38 -0.39 -10.48
CA ILE A 5 14.99 0.45 -9.44
C ILE A 5 14.95 1.93 -9.85
N GLU A 6 15.19 2.24 -11.11
CA GLU A 6 15.07 3.61 -11.63
C GLU A 6 13.64 4.12 -11.58
N THR A 7 12.67 3.28 -11.97
CA THR A 7 11.25 3.63 -11.90
C THR A 7 10.81 3.86 -10.45
N PHE A 8 11.19 2.97 -9.52
CA PHE A 8 10.96 3.20 -8.10
C PHE A 8 11.58 4.51 -7.61
N GLY A 9 12.83 4.78 -8.03
CA GLY A 9 13.55 6.01 -7.70
C GLY A 9 12.83 7.29 -8.13
N LYS A 10 12.15 7.29 -9.29
CA LYS A 10 11.35 8.43 -9.77
C LYS A 10 10.24 8.82 -8.80
N PHE A 11 9.64 7.85 -8.11
CA PHE A 11 8.60 8.11 -7.11
C PHE A 11 9.20 8.34 -5.72
N ALA A 12 10.08 7.45 -5.26
CA ALA A 12 10.63 7.47 -3.90
C ALA A 12 11.50 8.70 -3.60
N LYS A 13 12.17 9.27 -4.61
CA LYS A 13 13.04 10.45 -4.43
C LYS A 13 12.33 11.78 -4.73
N ASN A 14 11.06 11.75 -5.11
CA ASN A 14 10.28 12.95 -5.36
C ASN A 14 9.44 13.30 -4.12
N ASN A 15 9.65 14.49 -3.56
CA ASN A 15 8.92 14.93 -2.37
C ASN A 15 7.42 15.13 -2.62
N ASP A 16 7.01 15.40 -3.86
CA ASP A 16 5.61 15.62 -4.20
C ASP A 16 4.82 14.31 -4.34
N TYR A 17 5.53 13.18 -4.51
CA TYR A 17 4.94 11.86 -4.73
C TYR A 17 4.93 10.99 -3.47
N VAL A 18 5.50 11.46 -2.37
CA VAL A 18 5.61 10.73 -1.11
C VAL A 18 5.02 11.56 0.03
N GLU A 19 4.08 10.98 0.76
CA GLU A 19 3.58 11.57 2.00
C GLU A 19 4.71 11.71 3.03
N GLY A 20 4.94 12.92 3.53
CA GLY A 20 6.11 13.22 4.37
C GLY A 20 7.44 13.38 3.63
N GLY A 21 7.41 13.36 2.29
CA GLY A 21 8.57 13.57 1.42
C GLY A 21 9.49 12.34 1.30
N SER A 22 10.53 12.46 0.49
CA SER A 22 11.46 11.36 0.17
C SER A 22 12.14 10.72 1.39
N ARG A 23 12.34 11.48 2.47
CA ARG A 23 12.89 10.96 3.74
C ARG A 23 11.95 9.98 4.44
N ALA A 24 10.64 10.15 4.28
CA ALA A 24 9.65 9.27 4.89
C ALA A 24 9.69 7.84 4.30
N VAL A 25 10.18 7.65 3.07
CA VAL A 25 10.27 6.32 2.42
C VAL A 25 11.04 5.31 3.27
N GLY A 26 12.12 5.74 3.94
CA GLY A 26 12.94 4.87 4.79
C GLY A 26 12.65 4.99 6.28
N ALA A 27 11.90 6.01 6.70
CA ALA A 27 11.63 6.28 8.11
C ALA A 27 10.25 5.82 8.58
N THR A 28 9.30 5.67 7.67
CA THR A 28 7.95 5.19 7.97
C THR A 28 7.96 3.68 8.17
N ASP A 29 7.49 3.22 9.34
CA ASP A 29 7.31 1.79 9.61
C ASP A 29 6.28 1.20 8.66
N PHE A 30 6.52 -0.04 8.21
CA PHE A 30 5.62 -0.74 7.30
C PHE A 30 4.18 -0.83 7.82
N ARG A 31 4.01 -1.00 9.14
CA ARG A 31 2.71 -1.10 9.83
C ARG A 31 1.95 0.22 9.85
N ASP A 32 2.65 1.33 9.68
CA ASP A 32 2.11 2.68 9.73
C ASP A 32 1.75 3.22 8.35
N SER A 33 2.30 2.63 7.29
CA SER A 33 2.01 2.99 5.90
C SER A 33 0.52 3.02 5.48
N PRO A 34 -0.43 2.23 6.03
CA PRO A 34 -1.85 2.37 5.70
C PRO A 34 -2.57 3.50 6.44
N LYS A 35 -1.97 4.11 7.47
CA LYS A 35 -2.66 5.09 8.33
C LYS A 35 -3.19 6.31 7.55
N GLY A 36 -2.49 6.73 6.51
CA GLY A 36 -2.87 7.87 5.67
C GLY A 36 -4.26 7.75 5.02
N MET A 37 -4.74 6.53 4.77
CA MET A 37 -6.04 6.26 4.17
C MET A 37 -7.22 6.56 5.11
N PHE A 38 -6.97 6.59 6.43
CA PHE A 38 -8.00 6.79 7.46
C PHE A 38 -7.97 8.20 8.07
N THR A 39 -7.19 9.12 7.48
CA THR A 39 -7.15 10.53 7.89
C THR A 39 -8.18 11.37 7.15
N VAL A 40 -8.53 12.54 7.71
CA VAL A 40 -9.40 13.53 7.05
C VAL A 40 -8.65 14.86 6.97
N PRO A 41 -8.32 15.37 5.77
CA PRO A 41 -8.50 14.75 4.45
C PRO A 41 -7.60 13.50 4.28
N PRO A 42 -8.01 12.50 3.47
CA PRO A 42 -7.22 11.30 3.26
C PRO A 42 -5.93 11.64 2.50
N LYS A 43 -4.81 11.10 2.99
CA LYS A 43 -3.49 11.33 2.36
C LYS A 43 -3.22 10.38 1.19
N CYS A 44 -3.91 9.24 1.15
CA CYS A 44 -3.87 8.29 0.05
C CYS A 44 -5.20 7.53 -0.07
N TYR A 45 -5.59 7.17 -1.29
CA TYR A 45 -6.87 6.47 -1.54
C TYR A 45 -6.74 4.95 -1.64
N MET A 46 -5.52 4.46 -1.92
CA MET A 46 -5.22 3.04 -2.07
C MET A 46 -3.87 2.75 -1.44
N HIS A 47 -3.78 1.64 -0.71
CA HIS A 47 -2.52 1.20 -0.10
C HIS A 47 -2.20 -0.25 -0.48
N PRO A 48 -1.06 -0.48 -1.15
CA PRO A 48 -0.66 -1.82 -1.53
C PRO A 48 -0.04 -2.60 -0.35
N GLN A 49 -0.87 -3.31 0.43
CA GLN A 49 -0.45 -4.18 1.53
C GLN A 49 0.30 -5.45 1.09
N ALA A 50 1.32 -5.83 1.86
CA ALA A 50 2.00 -7.11 1.70
C ALA A 50 1.18 -8.29 2.28
N SER A 51 1.44 -9.48 1.77
CA SER A 51 0.74 -10.73 2.13
C SER A 51 0.90 -11.15 3.59
N PHE A 52 1.94 -10.66 4.29
CA PHE A 52 2.22 -11.00 5.69
C PHE A 52 1.49 -10.09 6.71
N ILE A 53 0.78 -9.04 6.27
CA ILE A 53 0.12 -8.10 7.19
C ILE A 53 -0.87 -8.74 8.17
N PRO A 54 -1.62 -9.81 7.83
CA PRO A 54 -2.51 -10.45 8.79
C PRO A 54 -1.85 -10.85 10.12
N ALA A 55 -0.55 -11.10 10.13
CA ALA A 55 0.20 -11.42 11.36
C ALA A 55 0.27 -10.26 12.37
N PHE A 56 0.08 -9.01 11.93
CA PHE A 56 0.11 -7.83 12.81
C PHE A 56 -1.26 -7.44 13.36
N PHE A 57 -2.32 -8.16 12.99
CA PHE A 57 -3.66 -7.82 13.46
C PHE A 57 -3.88 -8.23 14.92
N PRO A 58 -4.58 -7.39 15.70
CA PRO A 58 -4.91 -7.73 17.07
C PRO A 58 -5.80 -8.98 17.09
N LYS A 59 -5.48 -9.95 17.94
CA LYS A 59 -6.25 -11.20 18.08
C LYS A 59 -7.69 -10.96 18.53
N ARG A 60 -7.96 -9.84 19.20
CA ARG A 60 -9.29 -9.47 19.72
C ARG A 60 -9.86 -8.33 18.86
N GLY A 61 -11.07 -8.53 18.33
CA GLY A 61 -11.73 -7.54 17.46
C GLY A 61 -11.44 -7.69 15.96
N PHE A 62 -10.64 -8.70 15.56
CA PHE A 62 -10.48 -9.05 14.16
C PHE A 62 -11.75 -9.75 13.65
N LYS A 63 -12.63 -8.98 13.00
CA LYS A 63 -13.76 -9.53 12.24
C LYS A 63 -13.35 -9.63 10.77
N SER A 64 -13.06 -10.83 10.30
CA SER A 64 -12.75 -11.10 8.88
C SER A 64 -13.87 -10.66 7.94
N GLU A 65 -15.11 -10.61 8.42
CA GLU A 65 -16.29 -10.21 7.65
C GLU A 65 -16.28 -8.75 7.18
N ARG A 66 -15.45 -7.88 7.79
CA ARG A 66 -15.36 -6.46 7.42
C ARG A 66 -14.18 -6.12 6.53
N ARG A 67 -13.41 -7.12 6.06
CA ARG A 67 -12.17 -6.90 5.32
C ARG A 67 -12.03 -7.92 4.21
N ASP A 68 -11.90 -7.48 2.96
CA ASP A 68 -11.74 -8.36 1.79
C ASP A 68 -10.53 -7.96 0.94
N PHE A 69 -10.03 -8.89 0.13
CA PHE A 69 -8.91 -8.67 -0.76
C PHE A 69 -9.38 -8.19 -2.14
N PHE A 70 -9.07 -6.95 -2.45
CA PHE A 70 -9.28 -6.35 -3.76
C PHE A 70 -8.04 -6.51 -4.64
N TYR A 71 -8.26 -6.78 -5.92
CA TYR A 71 -7.17 -6.79 -6.90
C TYR A 71 -6.85 -5.35 -7.30
N PHE A 72 -5.58 -4.98 -7.24
CA PHE A 72 -5.16 -3.70 -7.81
C PHE A 72 -5.13 -3.79 -9.33
N PRO A 73 -5.52 -2.71 -10.02
CA PRO A 73 -5.41 -2.64 -11.46
C PRO A 73 -3.98 -2.91 -11.92
N ALA A 74 -3.82 -3.81 -12.88
CA ALA A 74 -2.51 -4.06 -13.46
C ALA A 74 -1.99 -2.77 -14.13
N PHE A 75 -0.70 -2.49 -13.95
CA PHE A 75 -0.04 -1.45 -14.73
C PHE A 75 -0.15 -1.82 -16.22
N GLN A 76 -0.56 -0.85 -17.04
CA GLN A 76 -1.13 -0.99 -18.40
C GLN A 76 -0.30 -1.86 -19.38
N ALA A 77 0.97 -2.15 -19.09
CA ALA A 77 1.86 -2.97 -19.91
C ALA A 77 2.04 -4.44 -19.46
N LYS A 78 1.44 -4.89 -18.35
CA LYS A 78 1.61 -6.28 -17.84
C LYS A 78 0.32 -6.87 -17.25
N ALA A 79 -0.74 -6.89 -18.06
CA ALA A 79 -2.04 -7.44 -17.67
C ALA A 79 -2.06 -8.98 -17.48
N ALA A 80 -1.06 -9.72 -17.98
CA ALA A 80 -1.06 -11.18 -17.94
C ALA A 80 -0.34 -11.73 -16.69
N ASN A 81 -1.00 -11.83 -15.53
CA ASN A 81 -0.69 -12.79 -14.44
C ASN A 81 -0.20 -12.26 -13.07
N TRP A 82 -0.34 -10.99 -12.71
CA TRP A 82 -0.10 -10.58 -11.31
C TRP A 82 -1.20 -9.67 -10.77
N GLY A 83 -2.30 -10.30 -10.34
CA GLY A 83 -3.26 -9.67 -9.43
C GLY A 83 -2.69 -9.66 -8.01
N THR A 84 -2.06 -8.56 -7.59
CA THR A 84 -1.69 -8.38 -6.19
C THR A 84 -2.97 -8.11 -5.40
N ARG A 85 -3.25 -8.99 -4.45
CA ARG A 85 -4.39 -8.91 -3.53
C ARG A 85 -4.09 -7.90 -2.44
N PHE A 86 -5.00 -6.94 -2.23
CA PHE A 86 -4.89 -5.90 -1.21
C PHE A 86 -6.08 -5.89 -0.30
N LEU A 87 -5.83 -5.78 0.99
CA LEU A 87 -6.89 -5.81 1.98
C LEU A 87 -7.60 -4.44 2.04
N GLY A 88 -8.88 -4.39 1.74
CA GLY A 88 -9.76 -3.23 1.92
C GLY A 88 -10.91 -3.57 2.88
N GLU A 89 -11.69 -2.56 3.27
CA GLU A 89 -12.92 -2.77 4.05
C GLU A 89 -14.01 -3.31 3.14
N ALA A 90 -14.61 -4.45 3.48
CA ALA A 90 -15.80 -4.95 2.82
C ALA A 90 -17.02 -4.31 3.49
N ARG A 91 -17.87 -3.67 2.69
CA ARG A 91 -19.10 -3.04 3.17
C ARG A 91 -20.14 -4.07 3.57
#